data_AF-A0A093ZLV6-F1
#
_entry.id   AF-A0A093ZLV6-F1
#
_cell.length_a   1.000
_cell.length_b   1.000
_cell.length_c   1.000
_cell.angle_alpha   90.00
_cell.angle_beta   90.00
_cell.angle_gamma   90.00
#
_symmetry.space_group_name_H-M   'P 1'
#
loop_
_entity.id
_entity.type
_entity.pdbx_description
1 polymer ?
#
loop_
_entity_poly.entity_id
_entity_poly.type
_entity_poly.pdbx_seq_one_letter_code
_entity_poly.pdbx_strand_id
1 'polypeptide(L)'
;MPPSKMAQELVARVYALLHASALVGDECLKIWGPVVDGDEEEDEEGEKEESSEVKAFWVLYIDILFISLDGNAFEAAWASVVAALQDVYLPEASWAADRGAVVCSDLVSGAKRLELRGLPIAVGFAVFKAKETGGQYWVLIDPDMFEEGLCEETVTVLLDCASGETRLIGVEKVGGAVLGRKQMAGLIGQAEKRWLEWSNVLKG
;
A
#
# COMPACT_ATOMS: atom_id res chain seq x y z
N MET A 1 11.65 -25.33 -3.09
CA MET A 1 12.76 -24.43 -2.69
C MET A 1 12.19 -23.41 -1.72
N PRO A 2 12.81 -23.15 -0.57
CA PRO A 2 12.35 -22.06 0.31
C PRO A 2 12.55 -20.69 -0.38
N PRO A 3 11.74 -19.68 -0.04
CA PRO A 3 11.88 -18.34 -0.60
C PRO A 3 13.23 -17.71 -0.19
N SER A 4 13.79 -16.86 -1.06
CA SER A 4 15.05 -16.16 -0.80
C SER A 4 14.87 -15.14 0.32
N LYS A 5 15.98 -14.76 0.99
CA LYS A 5 15.95 -13.72 2.03
C LYS A 5 15.40 -12.40 1.50
N MET A 6 15.85 -11.99 0.31
CA MET A 6 15.38 -10.79 -0.36
C MET A 6 13.86 -10.82 -0.60
N ALA A 7 13.33 -11.95 -1.08
CA ALA A 7 11.90 -12.09 -1.30
C ALA A 7 11.11 -12.04 0.02
N GLN A 8 11.59 -12.71 1.06
CA GLN A 8 10.96 -12.66 2.39
C GLN A 8 10.95 -11.25 2.98
N GLU A 9 12.07 -10.52 2.85
CA GLU A 9 12.20 -9.15 3.33
C GLU A 9 11.29 -8.18 2.56
N LEU A 10 11.25 -8.29 1.23
CA LEU A 10 10.39 -7.47 0.40
C LEU A 10 8.91 -7.70 0.73
N VAL A 11 8.48 -8.96 0.87
CA VAL A 11 7.11 -9.31 1.25
C VAL A 11 6.77 -8.72 2.61
N ALA A 12 7.66 -8.84 3.60
CA ALA A 12 7.45 -8.26 4.93
C ALA A 12 7.31 -6.74 4.87
N ARG A 13 8.14 -6.05 4.08
CA ARG A 13 8.09 -4.59 3.91
C ARG A 13 6.80 -4.14 3.21
N VAL A 14 6.39 -4.80 2.13
CA VAL A 14 5.13 -4.50 1.42
C VAL A 14 3.92 -4.72 2.33
N TYR A 15 3.90 -5.84 3.06
CA TYR A 15 2.84 -6.16 4.01
C TYR A 15 2.74 -5.11 5.12
N ALA A 16 3.87 -4.75 5.75
CA ALA A 16 3.91 -3.72 6.79
C ALA A 16 3.36 -2.38 6.27
N LEU A 17 3.67 -2.03 5.02
CA LEU A 17 3.20 -0.78 4.41
C LEU A 17 1.72 -0.79 4.04
N LEU A 18 1.17 -1.91 3.55
CA LEU A 18 -0.27 -2.05 3.32
C LEU A 18 -1.05 -1.75 4.62
N HIS A 19 -0.57 -2.27 5.75
CA HIS A 19 -1.18 -2.03 7.05
C HIS A 19 -0.94 -0.60 7.58
N ALA A 20 0.28 -0.08 7.48
CA ALA A 20 0.61 1.26 7.99
C ALA A 20 -0.08 2.40 7.21
N SER A 21 -0.23 2.25 5.90
CA SER A 21 -0.91 3.23 5.06
C SER A 21 -2.43 3.26 5.30
N ALA A 22 -3.00 2.12 5.74
CA ALA A 22 -4.44 1.86 5.76
C ALA A 22 -5.10 2.13 4.40
N LEU A 23 -4.39 1.77 3.32
CA LEU A 23 -4.78 2.07 1.93
C LEU A 23 -6.13 1.46 1.55
N VAL A 24 -6.38 0.21 1.95
CA VAL A 24 -7.66 -0.47 1.71
C VAL A 24 -8.54 -0.33 2.94
N GLY A 25 -9.76 0.17 2.76
CA GLY A 25 -10.75 0.23 3.83
C GLY A 25 -11.30 -1.15 4.19
N ASP A 26 -11.69 -1.35 5.44
CA ASP A 26 -12.37 -2.57 5.89
C ASP A 26 -13.81 -2.64 5.36
N GLU A 27 -14.50 -1.51 5.30
CA GLU A 27 -15.89 -1.42 4.81
C GLU A 27 -16.08 -1.94 3.39
N CYS A 28 -15.14 -1.63 2.47
CA CYS A 28 -15.26 -2.07 1.08
C CYS A 28 -15.02 -3.58 0.89
N LEU A 29 -14.56 -4.28 1.93
CA LEU A 29 -14.37 -5.73 1.92
C LEU A 29 -15.50 -6.48 2.65
N LYS A 30 -16.37 -5.80 3.39
CA LYS A 30 -17.45 -6.43 4.16
C LYS A 30 -18.56 -6.93 3.25
N ILE A 31 -19.05 -8.13 3.55
CA ILE A 31 -20.23 -8.72 2.93
C ILE A 31 -21.31 -8.83 4.01
N TRP A 32 -22.37 -8.06 3.83
CA TRP A 32 -23.48 -7.93 4.77
C TRP A 32 -24.56 -8.98 4.50
N GLY A 33 -25.26 -9.37 5.56
CA GLY A 33 -26.44 -10.22 5.49
C GLY A 33 -27.40 -9.92 6.65
N PRO A 34 -28.60 -10.52 6.63
CA PRO A 34 -29.58 -10.31 7.70
C PRO A 34 -29.10 -10.91 9.03
N VAL A 35 -29.48 -10.25 10.14
CA VAL A 35 -29.30 -10.78 11.50
C VAL A 35 -30.23 -11.98 11.70
N VAL A 36 -29.71 -13.08 12.25
CA VAL A 36 -30.46 -14.35 12.39
C VAL A 36 -31.10 -14.48 13.78
N ASP A 37 -30.57 -13.80 14.80
CA ASP A 37 -30.94 -13.98 16.22
C ASP A 37 -31.31 -12.64 16.93
N GLY A 38 -31.74 -11.62 16.20
CA GLY A 38 -32.21 -10.35 16.78
C GLY A 38 -33.72 -10.39 17.01
N ASP A 39 -34.18 -9.99 18.20
CA ASP A 39 -35.59 -9.63 18.37
C ASP A 39 -35.92 -8.59 17.28
N GLU A 40 -36.95 -8.86 16.46
CA GLU A 40 -37.42 -7.90 15.47
C GLU A 40 -37.95 -6.68 16.24
N GLU A 41 -37.10 -5.66 16.45
CA GLU A 41 -37.52 -4.41 17.05
C GLU A 41 -38.36 -3.65 16.00
N GLU A 42 -39.66 -3.53 16.29
CA GLU A 42 -40.57 -2.67 15.55
C GLU A 42 -40.30 -1.22 15.96
N ASP A 43 -40.05 -0.35 14.99
CA ASP A 43 -39.95 1.09 15.24
C ASP A 43 -41.34 1.70 15.60
N GLU A 44 -41.38 2.97 16.01
CA GLU A 44 -42.62 3.62 16.49
C GLU A 44 -43.76 3.64 15.44
N GLU A 45 -43.46 3.33 14.17
CA GLU A 45 -44.41 3.26 13.05
C GLU A 45 -44.79 1.80 12.66
N GLY A 46 -44.21 0.78 13.31
CA GLY A 46 -44.50 -0.63 13.07
C GLY A 46 -43.80 -1.22 11.84
N GLU A 47 -42.74 -0.58 11.35
CA GLU A 47 -41.84 -1.14 10.35
C GLU A 47 -40.75 -1.98 11.05
N LYS A 48 -40.37 -3.10 10.43
CA LYS A 48 -39.30 -3.95 10.95
C LYS A 48 -37.97 -3.26 10.62
N GLU A 49 -37.17 -2.91 11.62
CA GLU A 49 -35.78 -2.53 11.35
C GLU A 49 -35.02 -3.75 10.82
N GLU A 50 -34.73 -3.79 9.51
CA GLU A 50 -33.84 -4.78 8.92
C GLU A 50 -32.41 -4.53 9.40
N SER A 51 -32.09 -5.06 10.59
CA SER A 51 -30.73 -5.06 11.10
C SER A 51 -29.86 -5.98 10.23
N SER A 52 -28.72 -5.44 9.78
CA SER A 52 -27.75 -6.18 8.97
C SER A 52 -26.45 -6.40 9.76
N GLU A 53 -25.84 -7.57 9.61
CA GLU A 53 -24.56 -7.91 10.20
C GLU A 53 -23.55 -8.40 9.17
N VAL A 54 -22.26 -8.29 9.50
CA VAL A 54 -21.18 -8.74 8.63
C VAL A 54 -21.09 -10.26 8.69
N LYS A 55 -21.26 -10.91 7.54
CA LYS A 55 -21.20 -12.38 7.42
C LYS A 55 -19.84 -12.88 6.91
N ALA A 56 -19.18 -12.08 6.07
CA ALA A 56 -17.90 -12.44 5.48
C ALA A 56 -17.08 -11.21 5.07
N PHE A 57 -15.84 -11.45 4.68
CA PHE A 57 -14.94 -10.45 4.13
C PHE A 57 -14.31 -10.95 2.83
N TRP A 58 -14.09 -10.04 1.89
CA TRP A 58 -13.17 -10.25 0.78
C TRP A 58 -11.73 -10.37 1.28
N VAL A 59 -10.99 -11.30 0.71
CA VAL A 59 -9.55 -11.48 0.94
C VAL A 59 -8.83 -11.21 -0.38
N LEU A 60 -7.94 -10.22 -0.38
CA LEU A 60 -7.13 -9.87 -1.54
C LEU A 60 -5.79 -10.59 -1.48
N TYR A 61 -5.45 -11.31 -2.54
CA TYR A 61 -4.13 -11.90 -2.74
C TYR A 61 -3.39 -11.08 -3.79
N ILE A 62 -2.15 -10.72 -3.50
CA ILE A 62 -1.33 -9.88 -4.36
C ILE A 62 -0.05 -10.62 -4.69
N ASP A 63 0.13 -10.94 -5.97
CA ASP A 63 1.33 -11.59 -6.48
C ASP A 63 2.21 -10.57 -7.19
N ILE A 64 3.49 -10.53 -6.83
CA ILE A 64 4.48 -9.61 -7.40
C ILE A 64 5.57 -10.43 -8.09
N LEU A 65 5.77 -10.18 -9.38
CA LEU A 65 6.78 -10.83 -10.21
C LEU A 65 7.75 -9.79 -10.78
N PHE A 66 9.02 -9.89 -10.44
CA PHE A 66 10.08 -9.12 -11.10
C PHE A 66 10.53 -9.85 -12.36
N ILE A 67 10.39 -9.20 -13.52
CA ILE A 67 10.91 -9.71 -14.81
C ILE A 67 12.39 -9.35 -14.97
N SER A 68 12.72 -8.09 -14.68
CA SER A 68 14.08 -7.56 -14.66
C SER A 68 14.24 -6.72 -13.42
N LEU A 69 15.25 -7.03 -12.60
CA LEU A 69 15.52 -6.34 -11.36
C LEU A 69 16.90 -5.67 -11.48
N ASP A 70 16.91 -4.34 -11.44
CA ASP A 70 18.12 -3.51 -11.62
C ASP A 70 18.16 -2.35 -10.61
N GLY A 71 17.92 -2.68 -9.33
CA GLY A 71 17.83 -1.70 -8.24
C GLY A 71 16.39 -1.36 -7.84
N ASN A 72 16.28 -0.63 -6.73
CA ASN A 72 15.06 -0.07 -6.16
C ASN A 72 13.85 -1.01 -6.12
N ALA A 73 14.10 -2.30 -5.80
CA ALA A 73 13.11 -3.37 -5.86
C ALA A 73 11.82 -3.04 -5.09
N PHE A 74 11.97 -2.40 -3.93
CA PHE A 74 10.86 -2.09 -3.04
C PHE A 74 9.94 -1.00 -3.59
N GLU A 75 10.49 0.11 -4.11
CA GLU A 75 9.69 1.18 -4.72
C GLU A 75 8.93 0.65 -5.93
N ALA A 76 9.59 -0.12 -6.80
CA ALA A 76 8.96 -0.75 -7.96
C ALA A 76 7.83 -1.72 -7.57
N ALA A 77 8.05 -2.57 -6.56
CA ALA A 77 7.03 -3.47 -6.04
C ALA A 77 5.85 -2.69 -5.45
N TRP A 78 6.13 -1.67 -4.63
CA TRP A 78 5.08 -0.88 -4.00
C TRP A 78 4.24 -0.10 -5.00
N ALA A 79 4.88 0.57 -5.96
CA ALA A 79 4.19 1.25 -7.04
C ALA A 79 3.27 0.30 -7.83
N SER A 80 3.77 -0.92 -8.10
CA SER A 80 2.98 -1.97 -8.77
C SER A 80 1.78 -2.41 -7.96
N VAL A 81 1.92 -2.54 -6.63
CA VAL A 81 0.82 -2.87 -5.71
C VAL A 81 -0.25 -1.78 -5.72
N VAL A 82 0.17 -0.51 -5.60
CA VAL A 82 -0.76 0.64 -5.62
C VAL A 82 -1.51 0.71 -6.94
N ALA A 83 -0.80 0.60 -8.07
CA ALA A 83 -1.39 0.60 -9.40
C ALA A 83 -2.39 -0.56 -9.58
N ALA A 84 -2.01 -1.77 -9.16
CA ALA A 84 -2.89 -2.94 -9.24
C ALA A 84 -4.17 -2.73 -8.42
N LEU A 85 -4.05 -2.29 -7.16
CA LEU A 85 -5.21 -2.04 -6.29
C LEU A 85 -6.13 -0.94 -6.84
N GLN A 86 -5.59 0.04 -7.56
CA GLN A 86 -6.39 1.07 -8.23
C GLN A 86 -7.24 0.50 -9.37
N ASP A 87 -6.89 -0.64 -9.95
CA ASP A 87 -7.64 -1.27 -11.06
C ASP A 87 -8.38 -2.54 -10.64
N VAL A 88 -8.55 -2.77 -9.33
CA VAL A 88 -9.35 -3.91 -8.82
C VAL A 88 -10.84 -3.58 -8.87
N TYR A 89 -11.62 -4.53 -9.39
CA TYR A 89 -13.09 -4.55 -9.32
C TYR A 89 -13.53 -5.78 -8.53
N LEU A 90 -14.28 -5.55 -7.45
CA LEU A 90 -14.90 -6.60 -6.65
C LEU A 90 -16.25 -6.96 -7.27
N PRO A 91 -16.51 -8.23 -7.59
CA PRO A 91 -17.83 -8.64 -8.05
C PRO A 91 -18.86 -8.47 -6.93
N GLU A 92 -20.12 -8.29 -7.30
CA GLU A 92 -21.21 -8.23 -6.34
C GLU A 92 -21.30 -9.54 -5.57
N ALA A 93 -21.30 -9.46 -4.23
CA ALA A 93 -21.40 -10.60 -3.34
C ALA A 93 -22.48 -10.35 -2.29
N SER A 94 -23.32 -11.35 -2.05
CA SER A 94 -24.40 -11.29 -1.06
C SER A 94 -24.49 -12.58 -0.26
N TRP A 95 -24.98 -12.47 0.97
CA TRP A 95 -25.24 -13.63 1.82
C TRP A 95 -26.54 -14.34 1.38
N ALA A 96 -26.42 -15.60 0.96
CA ALA A 96 -27.56 -16.45 0.65
C ALA A 96 -28.00 -17.22 1.91
N ALA A 97 -29.05 -16.73 2.57
CA ALA A 97 -29.54 -17.28 3.83
C ALA A 97 -30.01 -18.75 3.72
N ASP A 98 -30.52 -19.15 2.56
CA ASP A 98 -30.94 -20.52 2.26
C ASP A 98 -29.76 -21.52 2.24
N ARG A 99 -28.57 -21.04 1.87
CA ARG A 99 -27.34 -21.85 1.72
C ARG A 99 -26.36 -21.68 2.86
N GLY A 100 -26.54 -20.65 3.69
CA GLY A 100 -25.57 -20.27 4.71
C GLY A 100 -24.20 -19.94 4.12
N ALA A 101 -24.17 -19.33 2.93
CA ALA A 101 -22.94 -19.06 2.20
C ALA A 101 -23.01 -17.75 1.41
N VAL A 102 -21.86 -17.16 1.11
CA VAL A 102 -21.76 -16.02 0.18
C VAL A 102 -21.90 -16.53 -1.25
N VAL A 103 -22.72 -15.84 -2.04
CA VAL A 103 -22.84 -16.06 -3.48
C VAL A 103 -22.34 -14.81 -4.19
N CYS A 104 -21.49 -15.01 -5.20
CA CYS A 104 -20.97 -13.94 -6.05
C CYS A 104 -21.68 -13.95 -7.40
N SER A 105 -22.02 -12.76 -7.89
CA SER A 105 -22.52 -12.53 -9.24
C SER A 105 -21.35 -12.51 -10.23
N ASP A 106 -21.53 -13.11 -11.41
CA ASP A 106 -20.60 -13.05 -12.54
C ASP A 106 -20.88 -11.85 -13.47
N LEU A 107 -21.93 -11.08 -13.18
CA LEU A 107 -22.31 -9.91 -13.96
C LEU A 107 -21.33 -8.75 -13.75
N VAL A 108 -20.62 -8.38 -14.81
CA VAL A 108 -19.69 -7.25 -14.81
C VAL A 108 -20.37 -5.93 -14.40
N SER A 109 -21.66 -5.77 -14.71
CA SER A 109 -22.43 -4.57 -14.35
C SER A 109 -22.60 -4.38 -12.84
N GLY A 110 -22.50 -5.46 -12.04
CA GLY A 110 -22.57 -5.41 -10.58
C GLY A 110 -21.21 -5.22 -9.90
N ALA A 111 -20.11 -5.31 -10.66
CA ALA A 111 -18.78 -5.18 -10.09
C ALA A 111 -18.48 -3.73 -9.68
N LYS A 112 -17.95 -3.56 -8.47
CA LYS A 112 -17.61 -2.25 -7.90
C LYS A 112 -16.10 -2.10 -7.81
N ARG A 113 -15.59 -0.95 -8.26
CA ARG A 113 -14.17 -0.65 -8.14
C ARG A 113 -13.78 -0.55 -6.66
N LEU A 114 -12.61 -1.09 -6.30
CA LEU A 114 -12.08 -1.00 -4.96
C LEU A 114 -11.77 0.46 -4.60
N GLU A 115 -12.38 0.96 -3.52
CA GLU A 115 -12.11 2.31 -3.03
C GLU A 115 -10.85 2.32 -2.16
N LEU A 116 -9.87 3.13 -2.57
CA LEU A 116 -8.60 3.29 -1.87
C LEU A 116 -8.55 4.61 -1.11
N ARG A 117 -7.90 4.58 0.05
CA ARG A 117 -7.63 5.75 0.89
C ARG A 117 -6.30 6.37 0.47
N GLY A 118 -6.38 7.43 -0.33
CA GLY A 118 -5.22 8.24 -0.71
C GLY A 118 -4.30 7.58 -1.74
N LEU A 119 -3.04 8.03 -1.79
CA LEU A 119 -2.03 7.54 -2.72
C LEU A 119 -0.65 7.48 -2.04
N PRO A 120 -0.39 6.46 -1.19
CA PRO A 120 0.90 6.29 -0.55
C PRO A 120 2.00 5.96 -1.55
N ILE A 121 3.06 6.76 -1.60
CA ILE A 121 4.25 6.50 -2.43
C ILE A 121 5.46 6.29 -1.51
N ALA A 122 6.26 5.28 -1.85
CA ALA A 122 7.57 5.05 -1.24
C ALA A 122 8.63 5.67 -2.15
N VAL A 123 9.55 6.44 -1.58
CA VAL A 123 10.67 7.06 -2.32
C VAL A 123 11.98 6.60 -1.69
N GLY A 124 12.80 5.92 -2.48
CA GLY A 124 14.11 5.42 -2.09
C GLY A 124 15.24 6.45 -2.29
N PHE A 125 16.11 6.55 -1.29
CA PHE A 125 17.34 7.33 -1.30
C PHE A 125 18.51 6.45 -0.90
N ALA A 126 19.64 6.61 -1.57
CA ALA A 126 20.88 5.92 -1.21
C ALA A 126 22.01 6.94 -0.96
N VAL A 127 22.86 6.67 0.03
CA VAL A 127 23.93 7.57 0.43
C VAL A 127 25.26 6.97 0.03
N PHE A 128 25.87 7.57 -0.97
CA PHE A 128 27.21 7.25 -1.40
C PHE A 128 28.22 8.08 -0.60
N LYS A 129 29.20 7.41 0.04
CA LYS A 129 30.27 8.07 0.79
C LYS A 129 31.61 7.73 0.15
N ALA A 130 32.29 8.74 -0.40
CA ALA A 130 33.60 8.53 -0.98
C ALA A 130 34.67 8.45 0.12
N LYS A 131 35.39 7.32 0.13
CA LYS A 131 36.50 7.07 1.07
C LYS A 131 37.71 7.96 0.77
N GLU A 132 37.91 8.33 -0.50
CA GLU A 132 39.10 9.06 -0.95
C GLU A 132 38.99 10.59 -0.81
N THR A 133 37.78 11.15 -0.69
CA THR A 133 37.56 12.61 -0.64
C THR A 133 37.36 13.15 0.78
N GLY A 134 37.90 12.47 1.79
CA GLY A 134 37.81 12.94 3.18
C GLY A 134 36.40 12.86 3.80
N GLY A 135 35.56 11.95 3.32
CA GLY A 135 34.23 11.70 3.89
C GLY A 135 33.09 12.53 3.30
N GLN A 136 33.29 13.12 2.12
CA GLN A 136 32.20 13.71 1.35
C GLN A 136 31.15 12.63 1.00
N TYR A 137 29.88 13.03 1.00
CA TYR A 137 28.77 12.15 0.69
C TYR A 137 27.82 12.78 -0.33
N TRP A 138 27.13 11.93 -1.07
CA TRP A 138 26.08 12.28 -2.02
C TRP A 138 24.84 11.46 -1.72
N VAL A 139 23.67 12.05 -1.95
CA VAL A 139 22.40 11.33 -1.87
C VAL A 139 21.91 11.11 -3.28
N LEU A 140 21.72 9.84 -3.62
CA LEU A 140 21.15 9.36 -4.86
C LEU A 140 19.66 9.10 -4.66
N ILE A 141 18.89 9.29 -5.73
CA ILE A 141 17.46 8.97 -5.81
C ILE A 141 17.33 7.98 -6.95
N ASP A 142 16.55 6.92 -6.73
CA ASP A 142 16.32 5.84 -7.71
C ASP A 142 17.64 5.17 -8.17
N PRO A 143 18.45 4.63 -7.22
CA PRO A 143 19.73 4.03 -7.56
C PRO A 143 19.56 2.71 -8.31
N ASP A 144 20.47 2.44 -9.26
CA ASP A 144 20.56 1.14 -9.90
C ASP A 144 21.23 0.09 -8.97
N MET A 145 21.26 -1.18 -9.41
CA MET A 145 21.85 -2.26 -8.61
C MET A 145 23.33 -2.04 -8.28
N PHE A 146 24.07 -1.39 -9.16
CA PHE A 146 25.49 -1.10 -8.96
C PHE A 146 25.67 0.02 -7.93
N GLU A 147 24.90 1.10 -8.03
CA GLU A 147 24.88 2.23 -7.12
C GLU A 147 24.44 1.81 -5.71
N GLU A 148 23.40 0.97 -5.59
CA GLU A 148 22.98 0.38 -4.31
C GLU A 148 24.12 -0.39 -3.63
N GLY A 149 24.89 -1.15 -4.41
CA GLY A 149 26.03 -1.93 -3.91
C GLY A 149 27.19 -1.07 -3.38
N LEU A 150 27.28 0.19 -3.80
CA LEU A 150 28.30 1.15 -3.35
C LEU A 150 27.85 1.99 -2.16
N CYS A 151 26.56 2.00 -1.84
CA CYS A 151 26.00 2.80 -0.76
C CYS A 151 25.99 2.01 0.56
N GLU A 152 26.44 2.66 1.64
CA GLU A 152 26.47 2.05 2.98
C GLU A 152 25.24 2.42 3.83
N GLU A 153 24.39 3.30 3.30
CA GLU A 153 23.21 3.84 3.97
C GLU A 153 22.10 4.11 2.94
N THR A 154 20.88 3.66 3.26
CA THR A 154 19.68 3.88 2.47
C THR A 154 18.56 4.42 3.35
N VAL A 155 17.70 5.23 2.75
CA VAL A 155 16.51 5.80 3.38
C VAL A 155 15.33 5.59 2.46
N THR A 156 14.25 5.05 2.98
CA THR A 156 12.96 5.02 2.27
C THR A 156 11.99 5.93 3.02
N VAL A 157 11.45 6.92 2.31
CA VAL A 157 10.43 7.83 2.85
C VAL A 157 9.09 7.43 2.27
N LEU A 158 8.09 7.29 3.13
CA LEU A 158 6.74 6.88 2.75
C LEU A 158 5.77 7.99 3.10
N LEU A 159 5.09 8.51 2.09
CA LEU A 159 4.21 9.65 2.26
C LEU A 159 3.01 9.60 1.31
N ASP A 160 1.95 10.28 1.70
CA ASP A 160 0.73 10.45 0.94
C ASP A 160 0.33 11.93 0.96
N CYS A 161 0.27 12.55 -0.21
CA CYS A 161 -0.16 13.94 -0.36
C CYS A 161 -1.53 14.07 -1.05
N ALA A 162 -2.31 12.99 -1.16
CA ALA A 162 -3.56 12.99 -1.91
C ALA A 162 -4.62 13.94 -1.34
N SER A 163 -4.57 14.20 -0.04
CA SER A 163 -5.49 15.10 0.68
C SER A 163 -5.15 16.60 0.51
N GLY A 164 -4.04 16.93 -0.14
CA GLY A 164 -3.50 18.29 -0.23
C GLY A 164 -2.52 18.65 0.90
N GLU A 165 -2.50 17.88 1.98
CA GLU A 165 -1.47 17.95 3.03
C GLU A 165 -0.53 16.73 2.95
N THR A 166 0.76 16.92 3.24
CA THR A 166 1.73 15.82 3.31
C THR A 166 1.48 14.99 4.56
N ARG A 167 0.97 13.76 4.38
CA ARG A 167 0.91 12.76 5.43
C ARG A 167 2.14 11.87 5.35
N LEU A 168 3.08 12.04 6.29
CA LEU A 168 4.22 11.13 6.45
C LEU A 168 3.74 9.83 7.10
N ILE A 169 3.78 8.72 6.35
CA ILE A 169 3.35 7.39 6.82
C ILE A 169 4.50 6.71 7.58
N GLY A 170 5.72 6.84 7.08
CA GLY A 170 6.87 6.19 7.67
C GLY A 170 8.19 6.64 7.08
N VAL A 171 9.25 6.41 7.83
CA VAL A 171 10.63 6.60 7.38
C VAL A 171 11.42 5.39 7.83
N GLU A 172 12.00 4.69 6.86
CA GLU A 172 12.91 3.58 7.10
C GLU A 172 14.33 4.05 6.79
N LYS A 173 15.25 3.84 7.72
CA LYS A 173 16.67 4.15 7.54
C LYS A 173 17.46 2.89 7.82
N VAL A 174 18.21 2.42 6.84
CA VAL A 174 19.04 1.23 6.95
C VAL A 174 20.50 1.63 6.74
N GLY A 175 21.36 1.25 7.68
CA GLY A 175 22.78 1.51 7.59
C GLY A 175 23.21 2.97 7.87
N GLY A 176 24.52 3.13 7.99
CA GLY A 176 25.28 4.37 8.20
C GLY A 176 24.84 5.31 9.33
N ALA A 177 25.62 6.38 9.50
CA ALA A 177 25.38 7.45 10.45
C ALA A 177 25.56 8.83 9.79
N VAL A 178 25.49 8.89 8.45
CA VAL A 178 25.82 10.09 7.67
C VAL A 178 24.65 11.07 7.70
N LEU A 179 23.41 10.61 7.54
CA LEU A 179 22.25 11.49 7.52
C LEU A 179 21.75 11.83 8.92
N GLY A 180 21.80 13.12 9.24
CA GLY A 180 21.20 13.69 10.45
C GLY A 180 19.79 14.23 10.21
N ARG A 181 19.16 14.73 11.28
CA ARG A 181 17.77 15.24 11.26
C ARG A 181 17.53 16.35 10.22
N LYS A 182 18.50 17.24 10.03
CA LYS A 182 18.37 18.34 9.04
C LYS A 182 18.33 17.80 7.62
N GLN A 183 19.17 16.82 7.30
CA GLN A 183 19.20 16.18 5.99
C GLN A 183 17.90 15.40 5.74
N MET A 184 17.38 14.71 6.76
CA MET A 184 16.10 13.98 6.66
C MET A 184 14.93 14.90 6.27
N ALA A 185 14.86 16.11 6.83
CA ALA A 185 13.84 17.09 6.42
C ALA A 185 13.97 17.47 4.93
N GLY A 186 15.20 17.59 4.44
CA GLY A 186 15.47 17.80 3.02
C GLY A 186 15.02 16.62 2.15
N LEU A 187 15.23 15.38 2.59
CA LEU A 187 14.78 14.17 1.88
C LEU A 187 13.27 14.08 1.80
N ILE A 188 12.56 14.40 2.89
CA ILE A 188 11.09 14.44 2.88
C ILE A 188 10.59 15.46 1.85
N GLY A 189 11.18 16.65 1.79
CA GLY A 189 10.81 17.66 0.78
C GLY A 189 11.13 17.24 -0.67
N GLN A 190 12.14 16.39 -0.90
CA GLN A 190 12.37 15.80 -2.23
C GLN A 190 11.37 14.68 -2.53
N ALA A 191 11.03 13.88 -1.52
CA ALA A 191 10.05 12.81 -1.65
C ALA A 191 8.64 13.37 -1.97
N GLU A 192 8.27 14.53 -1.41
CA GLU A 192 7.03 15.25 -1.79
C GLU A 192 6.98 15.63 -3.28
N LYS A 193 8.10 16.10 -3.84
CA LYS A 193 8.18 16.42 -5.28
C LYS A 193 8.06 15.16 -6.12
N ARG A 194 8.75 14.09 -5.72
CA ARG A 194 8.70 12.80 -6.39
C ARG A 194 7.31 12.17 -6.31
N TRP A 195 6.59 12.37 -5.22
CA TRP A 195 5.18 11.98 -5.09
C TRP A 195 4.31 12.67 -6.13
N LEU A 196 4.51 13.96 -6.41
CA LEU A 196 3.75 14.66 -7.45
C LEU A 196 3.97 14.04 -8.83
N GLU A 197 5.21 13.71 -9.17
CA GLU A 197 5.57 13.02 -10.42
C GLU A 197 4.85 11.67 -10.53
N TRP A 198 4.98 10.83 -9.49
CA TRP A 198 4.31 9.53 -9.42
C TRP A 198 2.79 9.65 -9.47
N SER A 199 2.22 10.67 -8.83
CA SER A 199 0.77 10.88 -8.81
C SER A 199 0.20 11.15 -10.20
N ASN A 200 0.99 11.78 -11.08
CA ASN A 200 0.58 12.02 -12.46
C ASN A 200 0.66 10.72 -13.27
N VAL A 201 1.69 9.91 -13.07
CA VAL A 201 1.87 8.63 -13.78
C VAL A 201 0.80 7.62 -13.39
N LEU A 202 0.47 7.52 -12.10
CA LEU A 202 -0.49 6.55 -11.57
C LEU A 202 -1.96 6.94 -11.81
N LYS A 203 -2.26 8.21 -12.07
CA LYS A 203 -3.63 8.66 -12.36
C LYS A 203 -4.05 8.47 -13.82
N GLY A 204 -3.10 8.33 -14.75
CA GLY A 204 -3.36 8.17 -16.18
C GLY A 204 -3.79 9.46 -16.87
#